data_AF-A0A1Z7Z099-F1
#
_entry.id   AF-A0A1Z7Z099-F1
#
_cell.length_a   1.000
_cell.length_b   1.000
_cell.length_c   1.000
_cell.angle_alpha   90.00
_cell.angle_beta   90.00
_cell.angle_gamma   90.00
#
_symmetry.space_group_name_H-M   'P 1'
#
loop_
_entity.id
_entity.type
_entity.pdbx_description
1 polymer ?
#
loop_
_entity_poly.entity_id
_entity_poly.type
_entity_poly.pdbx_seq_one_letter_code
_entity_poly.pdbx_strand_id
1 'polypeptide(L)'
;MEFRKVNTTNPFWLRPLQFEGTAMHPNVLLMCKLLVLLVVAHHFIEKIEDPFIPFIASLDVFHETSGIFKFTLRTLFLISALALFFNYFVRSASILLGLVIILTILSSKPLFANHTFVCGCALFLAGLTNNKQPPWLLFLQLSLIYLGASLNKILDVDWWSGAYMHNWLLNARANPFYMEISKLLPDMWFAKFLSWIAITSELLLGVLLLFKKQRKLAVWIIIIFHGMLFTITSFRFGHFFDSLLIFLLAFITWPKGNLNISYNPQIINRFKQLISFLDFDRKFNWTSSEHQGQWLQLSSDSKTLSNDAALKYILLYTPVFFLLLFILDSILYLALYNYRTVLFVLNVLFLWGMALFFLPIPWSKYFGKKH
;
A
#
# COMPACT_ATOMS: atom_id res chain seq x y z
N MET A 1 14.69 23.93 4.23
CA MET A 1 13.50 23.24 3.67
C MET A 1 13.07 24.02 2.44
N GLU A 2 13.16 23.45 1.23
CA GLU A 2 12.94 24.19 -0.02
C GLU A 2 11.42 24.41 -0.25
N PHE A 3 10.95 25.65 -0.15
CA PHE A 3 9.54 26.02 -0.36
C PHE A 3 9.24 26.12 -1.85
N ARG A 4 8.88 25.00 -2.49
CA ARG A 4 8.33 25.05 -3.86
C ARG A 4 6.87 25.51 -3.79
N LYS A 5 6.55 26.66 -4.38
CA LYS A 5 5.17 27.08 -4.61
C LYS A 5 4.48 26.03 -5.49
N VAL A 6 3.40 25.44 -4.98
CA VAL A 6 2.51 24.56 -5.76
C VAL A 6 2.01 25.36 -6.95
N ASN A 7 1.94 24.74 -8.13
CA ASN A 7 1.47 25.38 -9.36
C ASN A 7 0.07 25.97 -9.10
N THR A 8 -0.05 27.30 -9.03
CA THR A 8 -1.26 28.01 -8.56
C THR A 8 -2.38 28.05 -9.59
N THR A 9 -2.17 27.44 -10.76
CA THR A 9 -3.11 27.47 -11.88
C THR A 9 -4.33 26.59 -11.66
N ASN A 10 -4.22 25.54 -10.84
CA ASN A 10 -5.37 24.69 -10.52
C ASN A 10 -6.20 25.31 -9.39
N PRO A 11 -7.54 25.28 -9.51
CA PRO A 11 -8.40 25.73 -8.44
C PRO A 11 -8.19 24.91 -7.17
N PHE A 12 -8.38 25.57 -6.02
CA PHE A 12 -8.06 25.02 -4.71
C PHE A 12 -8.70 23.64 -4.44
N TRP A 13 -9.95 23.46 -4.85
CA TRP A 13 -10.74 22.23 -4.63
C TRP A 13 -10.25 21.02 -5.43
N LEU A 14 -9.41 21.19 -6.45
CA LEU A 14 -8.83 20.07 -7.21
C LEU A 14 -7.53 19.54 -6.62
N ARG A 15 -6.90 20.28 -5.69
CA ARG A 15 -5.62 19.90 -5.08
C ARG A 15 -5.62 18.54 -4.36
N PRO A 16 -6.72 18.08 -3.71
CA PRO A 16 -6.80 16.73 -3.16
C PRO A 16 -6.44 15.62 -4.14
N LEU A 17 -6.74 15.81 -5.43
CA LEU A 17 -6.52 14.84 -6.49
C LEU A 17 -5.29 15.15 -7.37
N GLN A 18 -4.54 16.20 -7.03
CA GLN A 18 -3.27 16.54 -7.66
C GLN A 18 -2.12 15.86 -6.93
N PHE A 19 -1.19 15.24 -7.66
CA PHE A 19 -0.04 14.51 -7.09
C PHE A 19 1.30 15.02 -7.61
N GLU A 20 1.32 15.75 -8.72
CA GLU A 20 2.53 16.35 -9.28
C GLU A 20 2.75 17.80 -8.83
N GLY A 21 3.96 18.32 -9.08
CA GLY A 21 4.32 19.70 -8.72
C GLY A 21 4.53 19.95 -7.22
N THR A 22 4.60 18.90 -6.41
CA THR A 22 4.83 19.01 -4.95
C THR A 22 6.29 18.73 -4.57
N ALA A 23 6.64 18.94 -3.29
CA ALA A 23 7.97 18.63 -2.75
C ALA A 23 8.23 17.12 -2.54
N MET A 24 7.21 16.28 -2.72
CA MET A 24 7.24 14.83 -2.56
C MET A 24 7.09 14.14 -3.93
N HIS A 25 7.59 12.91 -4.06
CA HIS A 25 7.30 12.12 -5.27
C HIS A 25 5.79 11.83 -5.38
N PRO A 26 5.19 11.83 -6.58
CA PRO A 26 3.75 11.64 -6.74
C PRO A 26 3.23 10.32 -6.14
N ASN A 27 3.96 9.21 -6.35
CA ASN A 27 3.61 7.91 -5.80
C ASN A 27 3.72 7.87 -4.26
N VAL A 28 4.68 8.60 -3.68
CA VAL A 28 4.84 8.69 -2.22
C VAL A 28 3.77 9.59 -1.60
N LEU A 29 3.37 10.68 -2.28
CA LEU A 29 2.26 11.52 -1.85
C LEU A 29 0.93 10.75 -1.88
N LEU A 30 0.70 9.97 -2.95
CA LEU A 30 -0.44 9.06 -3.04
C LEU A 30 -0.45 8.04 -1.90
N MET A 31 0.70 7.39 -1.64
CA MET A 31 0.86 6.50 -0.49
C MET A 31 0.48 7.21 0.81
N CYS A 32 1.01 8.41 1.07
CA CYS A 32 0.71 9.15 2.30
C CYS A 32 -0.79 9.44 2.45
N LYS A 33 -1.43 9.98 1.39
CA LYS A 33 -2.87 10.28 1.43
C LYS A 33 -3.69 9.02 1.68
N LEU A 34 -3.38 7.91 1.00
CA LEU A 34 -4.05 6.63 1.20
C LEU A 34 -3.83 6.03 2.60
N LEU A 35 -2.62 6.13 3.16
CA LEU A 35 -2.35 5.68 4.53
C LEU A 35 -3.17 6.50 5.54
N VAL A 36 -3.30 7.82 5.35
CA VAL A 36 -4.14 8.65 6.21
C VAL A 36 -5.62 8.26 6.09
N LEU A 37 -6.13 8.04 4.87
CA LEU A 37 -7.49 7.53 4.68
C LEU A 37 -7.69 6.19 5.38
N LEU A 38 -6.73 5.27 5.25
CA LEU A 38 -6.79 3.95 5.89
C LEU A 38 -6.87 4.08 7.41
N VAL A 39 -5.98 4.82 8.06
CA VAL A 39 -6.01 4.92 9.54
C VAL A 39 -7.26 5.65 10.03
N VAL A 40 -7.77 6.64 9.29
CA VAL A 40 -9.05 7.30 9.61
C VAL A 40 -10.21 6.33 9.48
N ALA A 41 -10.28 5.54 8.41
CA ALA A 41 -11.29 4.50 8.23
C ALA A 41 -11.26 3.44 9.33
N HIS A 42 -10.12 3.25 9.99
CA HIS A 42 -9.94 2.38 11.16
C HIS A 42 -10.03 3.12 12.51
N HIS A 43 -10.74 4.25 12.53
CA HIS A 43 -11.08 5.05 13.71
C HIS A 43 -9.86 5.52 14.52
N PHE A 44 -8.74 5.77 13.87
CA PHE A 44 -7.51 6.16 14.58
C PHE A 44 -7.68 7.46 15.39
N ILE A 45 -8.43 8.44 14.88
CA ILE A 45 -8.68 9.70 15.58
C ILE A 45 -9.37 9.48 16.92
N GLU A 46 -10.33 8.55 16.97
CA GLU A 46 -11.07 8.19 18.19
C GLU A 46 -10.17 7.47 19.20
N LYS A 47 -9.17 6.72 18.72
CA LYS A 47 -8.18 6.03 19.57
C LYS A 47 -7.12 6.96 20.16
N ILE A 48 -6.99 8.20 19.67
CA ILE A 48 -6.13 9.20 20.31
C ILE A 48 -6.77 9.58 21.63
N GLU A 49 -6.13 9.17 22.72
CA GLU A 49 -6.53 9.37 24.11
C GLU A 49 -5.32 9.84 24.94
N ASP A 50 -5.55 10.25 26.19
CA ASP A 50 -4.45 10.57 27.11
C ASP A 50 -3.61 9.31 27.40
N PRO A 51 -2.33 9.46 27.81
CA PRO A 51 -1.45 8.32 28.02
C PRO A 51 -2.03 7.31 29.01
N PHE A 52 -1.94 6.01 28.68
CA PHE A 52 -2.44 4.93 29.53
C PHE A 52 -1.46 3.76 29.51
N ILE A 53 -0.65 3.64 30.57
CA ILE A 53 0.47 2.70 30.66
C ILE A 53 1.43 2.90 29.46
N PRO A 54 2.12 4.06 29.38
CA PRO A 54 2.97 4.37 28.24
C PRO A 54 4.17 3.44 28.14
N PHE A 55 4.74 3.33 26.93
CA PHE A 55 6.04 2.70 26.71
C PHE A 55 7.18 3.56 27.29
N ILE A 56 6.98 4.87 27.36
CA ILE A 56 7.96 5.84 27.87
C ILE A 56 7.37 6.51 29.12
N ALA A 57 7.96 6.25 30.29
CA ALA A 57 7.47 6.74 31.59
C ALA A 57 7.37 8.28 31.67
N SER A 58 8.16 9.03 30.89
CA SER A 58 8.07 10.49 30.86
C SER A 58 6.73 11.02 30.33
N LEU A 59 5.92 10.19 29.68
CA LEU A 59 4.57 10.57 29.23
C LEU A 59 3.53 10.55 30.37
N ASP A 60 3.86 9.99 31.53
CA ASP A 60 2.98 10.01 32.71
C ASP A 60 2.75 11.44 33.25
N VAL A 61 3.58 12.41 32.87
CA VAL A 61 3.37 13.84 33.20
C VAL A 61 1.99 14.34 32.74
N PHE A 62 1.43 13.76 31.68
CA PHE A 62 0.13 14.16 31.16
C PHE A 62 -1.06 13.59 31.97
N HIS A 63 -0.82 12.69 32.94
CA HIS A 63 -1.86 12.25 33.88
C HIS A 63 -2.32 13.38 34.80
N GLU A 64 -1.44 14.34 35.09
CA GLU A 64 -1.77 15.53 35.89
C GLU A 64 -2.61 16.55 35.11
N THR A 65 -2.54 16.53 33.77
CA THR A 65 -3.22 17.47 32.88
C THR A 65 -4.14 16.75 31.89
N SER A 66 -5.22 16.16 32.39
CA SER A 66 -6.16 15.39 31.57
C SER A 66 -6.72 16.22 30.41
N GLY A 67 -6.82 15.58 29.24
CA GLY A 67 -7.40 16.11 28.02
C GLY A 67 -6.43 16.90 27.14
N ILE A 68 -5.36 17.48 27.68
CA ILE A 68 -4.45 18.34 26.91
C ILE A 68 -3.71 17.53 25.84
N PHE A 69 -3.17 16.37 26.21
CA PHE A 69 -2.43 15.49 25.31
C PHE A 69 -3.34 15.02 24.16
N LYS A 70 -4.50 14.44 24.52
CA LYS A 70 -5.54 14.01 23.58
C LYS A 70 -5.95 15.12 22.62
N PHE A 71 -6.35 16.28 23.13
CA PHE A 71 -6.82 17.41 22.33
C PHE A 71 -5.76 17.93 21.37
N THR A 72 -4.51 18.05 21.86
CA THR A 72 -3.37 18.52 21.07
C THR A 72 -3.10 17.56 19.91
N LEU A 73 -2.98 16.26 20.17
CA LEU A 73 -2.70 15.28 19.12
C LEU A 73 -3.83 15.16 18.10
N ARG A 74 -5.10 15.19 18.52
CA ARG A 74 -6.25 15.20 17.60
C ARG A 74 -6.24 16.44 16.70
N THR A 75 -6.00 17.61 17.27
CA THR A 75 -5.92 18.87 16.52
C THR A 75 -4.78 18.85 15.52
N LEU A 76 -3.57 18.43 15.95
CA LEU A 76 -2.40 18.30 15.08
C LEU A 76 -2.65 17.28 13.95
N PHE A 77 -3.30 16.16 14.24
CA PHE A 77 -3.68 15.17 13.23
C PHE A 77 -4.59 15.80 12.17
N LEU A 78 -5.68 16.45 12.58
CA LEU A 78 -6.66 17.04 11.66
C LEU A 78 -6.06 18.14 10.78
N ILE A 79 -5.32 19.08 11.38
CA ILE A 79 -4.67 20.17 10.64
C ILE A 79 -3.66 19.59 9.64
N SER A 80 -2.85 18.62 10.06
CA SER A 80 -1.84 18.02 9.19
C SER A 80 -2.45 17.15 8.09
N ALA A 81 -3.54 16.42 8.38
CA ALA A 81 -4.29 15.69 7.38
C ALA A 81 -4.83 16.64 6.31
N LEU A 82 -5.54 17.70 6.73
CA LEU A 82 -6.04 18.72 5.80
C LEU A 82 -4.90 19.34 4.98
N ALA A 83 -3.79 19.71 5.61
CA ALA A 83 -2.63 20.24 4.91
C ALA A 83 -2.08 19.24 3.87
N LEU A 84 -1.96 17.96 4.22
CA LEU A 84 -1.52 16.90 3.30
C LEU A 84 -2.47 16.73 2.11
N PHE A 85 -3.79 16.65 2.35
CA PHE A 85 -4.77 16.47 1.28
C PHE A 85 -4.77 17.67 0.33
N PHE A 86 -4.75 18.90 0.84
CA PHE A 86 -4.75 20.10 0.01
C PHE A 86 -3.36 20.50 -0.53
N ASN A 87 -2.38 19.60 -0.43
CA ASN A 87 -1.01 19.77 -0.90
C ASN A 87 -0.25 20.96 -0.26
N TYR A 88 -0.61 21.36 0.95
CA TYR A 88 0.10 22.37 1.73
C TYR A 88 1.20 21.73 2.58
N PHE A 89 2.45 22.14 2.37
CA PHE A 89 3.61 21.65 3.13
C PHE A 89 3.63 20.12 3.29
N VAL A 90 3.32 19.39 2.21
CA VAL A 90 3.09 17.93 2.23
C VAL A 90 4.12 17.13 3.02
N ARG A 91 5.39 17.56 2.98
CA ARG A 91 6.48 16.93 3.74
C ARG A 91 6.33 17.13 5.25
N SER A 92 6.13 18.36 5.72
CA SER A 92 5.89 18.66 7.14
C SER A 92 4.62 17.99 7.64
N ALA A 93 3.56 18.04 6.83
CA ALA A 93 2.28 17.42 7.14
C ALA A 93 2.44 15.90 7.35
N SER A 94 3.13 15.19 6.46
CA SER A 94 3.42 13.76 6.63
C SER A 94 4.29 13.47 7.86
N ILE A 95 5.30 14.29 8.15
CA ILE A 95 6.12 14.15 9.36
C ILE A 95 5.26 14.26 10.61
N LEU A 96 4.44 15.31 10.69
CA LEU A 96 3.61 15.58 11.86
C LEU A 96 2.54 14.48 12.05
N LEU A 97 1.90 14.02 10.97
CA LEU A 97 1.00 12.87 11.01
C LEU A 97 1.69 11.60 11.52
N GLY A 98 2.89 11.31 11.00
CA GLY A 98 3.69 10.16 11.44
C GLY A 98 4.04 10.25 12.93
N LEU A 99 4.47 11.42 13.40
CA LEU A 99 4.78 11.67 14.81
C LEU A 99 3.55 11.53 15.70
N VAL A 100 2.40 12.07 15.30
CA VAL A 100 1.16 11.92 16.07
C VAL A 100 0.78 10.44 16.21
N ILE A 101 0.87 9.66 15.14
CA ILE A 101 0.58 8.22 15.18
C ILE A 101 1.55 7.49 16.12
N ILE A 102 2.85 7.74 15.96
CA ILE A 102 3.90 7.12 16.78
C ILE A 102 3.71 7.48 18.26
N LEU A 103 3.51 8.76 18.58
CA LEU A 103 3.35 9.23 19.96
C LEU A 103 2.09 8.66 20.61
N THR A 104 0.98 8.55 19.87
CA THR A 104 -0.25 7.92 20.37
C THR A 104 -0.04 6.44 20.72
N ILE A 105 0.74 5.72 19.92
CA ILE A 105 1.07 4.32 20.20
C ILE A 105 2.03 4.22 21.40
N LEU A 106 3.04 5.09 21.46
CA LEU A 106 3.99 5.12 22.57
C LEU A 106 3.36 5.56 23.89
N SER A 107 2.27 6.32 23.85
CA SER A 107 1.55 6.77 25.05
C SER A 107 0.64 5.70 25.64
N SER A 108 0.34 4.61 24.93
CA SER A 108 -0.59 3.58 25.42
C SER A 108 -0.28 2.18 24.88
N LYS A 109 0.24 1.29 25.76
CA LYS A 109 0.54 -0.10 25.41
C LYS A 109 -0.65 -0.85 24.80
N PRO A 110 -1.90 -0.73 25.30
CA PRO A 110 -3.05 -1.37 24.68
C PRO A 110 -3.35 -0.94 23.24
N LEU A 111 -2.89 0.24 22.81
CA LEU A 111 -3.05 0.71 21.43
C LEU A 111 -1.97 0.17 20.48
N PHE A 112 -0.99 -0.59 20.99
CA PHE A 112 0.11 -1.08 20.17
C PHE A 112 -0.36 -2.08 19.13
N ALA A 113 -0.22 -1.69 17.87
CA ALA A 113 -0.41 -2.54 16.71
C ALA A 113 0.72 -2.29 15.71
N ASN A 114 1.49 -3.34 15.37
CA ASN A 114 2.64 -3.27 14.47
C ASN A 114 2.33 -2.54 13.16
N HIS A 115 1.19 -2.85 12.55
CA HIS A 115 0.80 -2.30 11.25
C HIS A 115 0.47 -0.79 11.33
N THR A 116 -0.18 -0.32 12.40
CA THR A 116 -0.43 1.11 12.63
C THR A 116 0.87 1.86 12.94
N PHE A 117 1.77 1.25 13.73
CA PHE A 117 3.11 1.82 13.99
C PHE A 117 3.93 1.97 12.71
N VAL A 118 3.92 0.94 11.85
CA VAL A 118 4.56 0.98 10.53
C VAL A 118 3.99 2.10 9.65
N CYS A 119 2.68 2.34 9.67
CA CYS A 119 2.07 3.48 8.97
C CYS A 119 2.60 4.82 9.48
N GLY A 120 2.70 5.00 10.80
CA GLY A 120 3.29 6.20 11.41
C GLY A 120 4.73 6.42 10.97
N CYS A 121 5.56 5.39 11.03
CA CYS A 121 6.94 5.42 10.54
C CYS A 121 7.01 5.72 9.03
N ALA A 122 6.11 5.16 8.21
CA ALA A 122 6.08 5.39 6.77
C ALA A 122 5.76 6.85 6.44
N LEU A 123 4.77 7.44 7.12
CA LEU A 123 4.42 8.86 6.96
C LEU A 123 5.58 9.77 7.40
N PHE A 124 6.20 9.47 8.54
CA PHE A 124 7.37 10.20 9.03
C PHE A 124 8.53 10.18 8.02
N LEU A 125 8.95 8.98 7.60
CA LEU A 125 10.05 8.81 6.67
C LEU A 125 9.71 9.37 5.27
N ALA A 126 8.46 9.26 4.81
CA ALA A 126 8.02 9.84 3.55
C ALA A 126 8.23 11.35 3.53
N GLY A 127 7.91 12.06 4.61
CA GLY A 127 8.14 13.51 4.69
C GLY A 127 9.63 13.89 4.72
N LEU A 128 10.52 13.00 5.17
CA LEU A 128 11.98 13.17 5.06
C LEU A 128 12.50 12.94 3.64
N THR A 129 11.79 12.18 2.80
CA THR A 129 12.16 12.02 1.38
C THR A 129 11.94 13.30 0.56
N ASN A 130 12.64 13.44 -0.56
CA ASN A 130 12.49 14.55 -1.52
C ASN A 130 12.07 14.02 -2.89
N ASN A 131 11.58 14.89 -3.76
CA ASN A 131 11.18 14.56 -5.13
C ASN A 131 12.35 14.42 -6.15
N LYS A 132 13.60 14.57 -5.71
CA LYS A 132 14.79 14.53 -6.60
C LYS A 132 15.43 13.13 -6.61
N GLN A 133 15.34 12.39 -5.51
CA GLN A 133 15.97 11.08 -5.32
C GLN A 133 14.95 9.99 -5.01
N PRO A 134 15.20 8.71 -5.34
CA PRO A 134 14.32 7.62 -4.95
C PRO A 134 14.07 7.60 -3.43
N PRO A 135 12.88 7.19 -2.95
CA PRO A 135 12.53 7.22 -1.53
C PRO A 135 13.20 6.10 -0.73
N TRP A 136 14.53 6.16 -0.61
CA TRP A 136 15.35 5.09 -0.03
C TRP A 136 15.01 4.76 1.43
N LEU A 137 14.59 5.76 2.22
CA LEU A 137 14.15 5.57 3.60
C LEU A 137 12.96 4.61 3.70
N LEU A 138 12.02 4.71 2.77
CA LEU A 138 10.85 3.81 2.71
C LEU A 138 11.27 2.39 2.28
N PHE A 139 12.23 2.28 1.37
CA PHE A 139 12.79 0.98 0.97
C PHE A 139 13.49 0.30 2.14
N LEU A 140 14.28 1.06 2.91
CA LEU A 140 14.97 0.57 4.09
C LEU A 140 13.99 0.18 5.19
N GLN A 141 12.95 0.97 5.43
CA GLN A 141 11.91 0.64 6.41
C GLN A 141 11.26 -0.71 6.10
N LEU A 142 10.81 -0.93 4.87
CA LEU A 142 10.16 -2.19 4.51
C LEU A 142 11.13 -3.38 4.59
N SER A 143 12.38 -3.19 4.17
CA SER A 143 13.46 -4.17 4.34
C SER A 143 13.65 -4.53 5.83
N LEU A 144 13.74 -3.53 6.71
CA LEU A 144 13.93 -3.72 8.15
C LEU A 144 12.74 -4.42 8.80
N ILE A 145 11.51 -4.13 8.35
CA ILE A 145 10.31 -4.84 8.82
C ILE A 145 10.41 -6.33 8.51
N TYR A 146 10.75 -6.68 7.27
CA TYR A 146 10.86 -8.09 6.86
C TYR A 146 12.05 -8.80 7.53
N LEU A 147 13.20 -8.14 7.64
CA LEU A 147 14.35 -8.70 8.36
C LEU A 147 14.03 -8.89 9.85
N GLY A 148 13.44 -7.90 10.50
CA GLY A 148 13.03 -7.97 11.91
C GLY A 148 11.98 -9.05 12.16
N ALA A 149 10.99 -9.18 11.26
CA ALA A 149 9.98 -10.23 11.35
C ALA A 149 10.60 -11.63 11.21
N SER A 150 11.54 -11.82 10.29
CA SER A 150 12.24 -13.09 10.12
C SER A 150 13.15 -13.41 11.32
N LEU A 151 13.95 -12.44 11.79
CA LEU A 151 14.80 -12.61 12.97
C LEU A 151 13.99 -12.96 14.21
N ASN A 152 12.86 -12.29 14.43
CA ASN A 152 11.96 -12.61 15.52
C ASN A 152 11.47 -14.06 15.47
N LYS A 153 11.17 -14.59 14.28
CA LYS A 153 10.74 -15.98 14.10
C LYS A 153 11.88 -17.00 14.21
N ILE A 154 13.09 -16.63 13.78
CA ILE A 154 14.26 -17.52 13.91
C ILE A 154 14.64 -17.69 15.37
N LEU A 155 14.55 -16.62 16.17
CA LEU A 155 14.93 -16.62 17.58
C LEU A 155 13.88 -17.26 18.51
N ASP A 156 12.68 -17.53 18.00
CA ASP A 156 11.60 -18.15 18.75
C ASP A 156 11.42 -19.62 18.33
N VAL A 157 11.62 -20.53 19.29
CA VAL A 157 11.56 -21.99 19.08
C VAL A 157 10.20 -22.43 18.55
N ASP A 158 9.13 -21.76 18.93
CA ASP A 158 7.78 -22.16 18.53
C ASP A 158 7.55 -21.97 17.02
N TRP A 159 8.28 -21.05 16.38
CA TRP A 159 8.20 -20.84 14.95
C TRP A 159 8.87 -21.96 14.17
N TRP A 160 10.16 -22.22 14.37
CA TRP A 160 10.87 -23.21 13.55
C TRP A 160 10.54 -24.66 13.92
N SER A 161 10.04 -24.92 15.14
CA SER A 161 9.47 -26.21 15.52
C SER A 161 8.07 -26.45 14.91
N GLY A 162 7.42 -25.41 14.39
CA GLY A 162 6.07 -25.43 13.84
C GLY A 162 4.95 -25.34 14.90
N ALA A 163 5.28 -25.30 16.19
CA ALA A 163 4.28 -25.23 17.27
C ALA A 163 3.38 -23.99 17.16
N TYR A 164 3.96 -22.82 16.87
CA TYR A 164 3.21 -21.58 16.65
C TYR A 164 2.22 -21.73 15.49
N MET A 165 2.70 -22.19 14.32
CA MET A 165 1.89 -22.30 13.13
C MET A 165 0.78 -23.36 13.28
N HIS A 166 1.09 -24.48 13.94
CA HIS A 166 0.11 -25.51 14.27
C HIS A 166 -0.97 -24.94 15.19
N ASN A 167 -0.60 -24.36 16.33
CA ASN A 167 -1.55 -23.78 17.28
C ASN A 167 -2.38 -22.66 16.63
N TRP A 168 -1.76 -21.80 15.84
CA TRP A 168 -2.45 -20.70 15.18
C TRP A 168 -3.46 -21.20 14.14
N LEU A 169 -3.07 -22.09 13.23
CA LEU A 169 -3.98 -22.57 12.17
C LEU A 169 -5.01 -23.59 12.68
N LEU A 170 -4.64 -24.46 13.62
CA LEU A 170 -5.53 -25.47 14.19
C LEU A 170 -6.46 -24.86 15.25
N ASN A 171 -5.91 -24.22 16.29
CA ASN A 171 -6.71 -23.82 17.47
C ASN A 171 -7.27 -22.42 17.33
N ALA A 172 -6.43 -21.44 16.96
CA ALA A 172 -6.88 -20.04 16.88
C ALA A 172 -7.73 -19.73 15.64
N ARG A 173 -7.51 -20.46 14.54
CA ARG A 173 -8.22 -20.25 13.27
C ARG A 173 -9.16 -21.39 12.88
N ALA A 174 -9.00 -22.60 13.44
CA ALA A 174 -9.76 -23.79 13.03
C ALA A 174 -9.81 -23.95 11.50
N ASN A 175 -8.65 -23.77 10.84
CA ASN A 175 -8.57 -23.69 9.39
C ASN A 175 -8.83 -25.07 8.75
N PRO A 176 -9.91 -25.26 7.97
CA PRO A 176 -10.29 -26.59 7.48
C PRO A 176 -9.25 -27.20 6.55
N PHE A 177 -8.64 -26.39 5.67
CA PHE A 177 -7.61 -26.85 4.75
C PHE A 177 -6.38 -27.36 5.50
N TYR A 178 -5.92 -26.60 6.51
CA TYR A 178 -4.81 -27.03 7.36
C TYR A 178 -5.14 -28.33 8.09
N MET A 179 -6.34 -28.44 8.67
CA MET A 179 -6.78 -29.63 9.39
C MET A 179 -6.72 -30.89 8.52
N GLU A 180 -7.25 -30.84 7.29
CA GLU A 180 -7.24 -32.01 6.41
C GLU A 180 -5.82 -32.42 5.98
N ILE A 181 -4.99 -31.46 5.59
CA ILE A 181 -3.60 -31.76 5.17
C ILE A 181 -2.76 -32.25 6.36
N SER A 182 -2.97 -31.70 7.56
CA SER A 182 -2.22 -32.07 8.75
C SER A 182 -2.45 -33.53 9.18
N LYS A 183 -3.62 -34.12 8.89
CA LYS A 183 -3.88 -35.55 9.16
C LYS A 183 -2.99 -36.48 8.33
N LEU A 184 -2.52 -36.01 7.18
CA LEU A 184 -1.73 -36.80 6.23
C LEU A 184 -0.22 -36.76 6.54
N LEU A 185 0.22 -35.87 7.43
CA LEU A 185 1.63 -35.61 7.69
C LEU A 185 1.93 -35.74 9.19
N PRO A 186 2.89 -36.60 9.60
CA PRO A 186 3.22 -36.79 11.01
C PRO A 186 3.91 -35.54 11.60
N ASP A 187 4.10 -35.53 12.93
CA ASP A 187 5.00 -34.65 13.69
C ASP A 187 4.97 -33.16 13.30
N MET A 188 3.79 -32.63 12.99
CA MET A 188 3.57 -31.25 12.56
C MET A 188 4.40 -30.83 11.33
N TRP A 189 4.79 -31.77 10.46
CA TRP A 189 5.63 -31.48 9.28
C TRP A 189 5.04 -30.38 8.41
N PHE A 190 3.72 -30.35 8.23
CA PHE A 190 3.08 -29.29 7.46
C PHE A 190 3.24 -27.91 8.12
N ALA A 191 3.07 -27.82 9.44
CA ALA A 191 3.28 -26.57 10.16
C ALA A 191 4.75 -26.12 10.14
N LYS A 192 5.70 -27.05 10.29
CA LYS A 192 7.14 -26.76 10.14
C LYS A 192 7.44 -26.19 8.76
N PHE A 193 6.94 -26.84 7.71
CA PHE A 193 7.11 -26.40 6.33
C PHE A 193 6.56 -24.97 6.11
N LEU A 194 5.33 -24.71 6.55
CA LEU A 194 4.73 -23.37 6.45
C LEU A 194 5.51 -22.32 7.25
N SER A 195 6.03 -22.69 8.42
CA SER A 195 6.84 -21.79 9.26
C SER A 195 8.16 -21.44 8.58
N TRP A 196 8.85 -22.42 8.01
CA TRP A 196 10.09 -22.20 7.26
C TRP A 196 9.85 -21.41 5.97
N ILE A 197 8.73 -21.61 5.28
CA ILE A 197 8.34 -20.72 4.16
C ILE A 197 8.21 -19.28 4.65
N ALA A 198 7.51 -19.03 5.75
CA ALA A 198 7.36 -17.68 6.30
C ALA A 198 8.70 -17.06 6.68
N ILE A 199 9.56 -17.78 7.42
CA ILE A 199 10.89 -17.32 7.84
C ILE A 199 11.76 -16.98 6.62
N THR A 200 11.89 -17.91 5.68
CA THR A 200 12.80 -17.78 4.53
C THR A 200 12.31 -16.73 3.53
N SER A 201 11.00 -16.65 3.28
CA SER A 201 10.43 -15.63 2.40
C SER A 201 10.60 -14.23 2.97
N GLU A 202 10.35 -14.03 4.27
CA GLU A 202 10.58 -12.73 4.92
C GLU A 202 12.06 -12.34 4.92
N LEU A 203 12.98 -13.28 5.20
CA LEU A 203 14.42 -13.03 5.12
C LEU A 203 14.84 -12.62 3.70
N LEU A 204 14.40 -13.39 2.71
CA LEU A 204 14.68 -13.14 1.30
C LEU A 204 14.14 -11.77 0.88
N LEU A 205 12.90 -11.43 1.24
CA LEU A 205 12.28 -10.14 0.95
C LEU A 205 13.07 -8.99 1.57
N GLY A 206 13.45 -9.13 2.85
CA GLY A 206 14.30 -8.17 3.55
C GLY A 206 15.56 -7.83 2.78
N VAL A 207 16.25 -8.85 2.25
CA VAL A 207 17.47 -8.70 1.45
C VAL A 207 17.20 -8.14 0.05
N LEU A 208 16.24 -8.72 -0.70
CA LEU A 208 15.95 -8.32 -2.08
C LEU A 208 15.53 -6.85 -2.21
N LEU A 209 14.82 -6.31 -1.22
CA LEU A 209 14.38 -4.91 -1.21
C LEU A 209 15.54 -3.90 -1.19
N LEU A 210 16.70 -4.28 -0.64
CA LEU A 210 17.89 -3.43 -0.60
C LEU A 210 18.46 -3.23 -2.02
N PHE A 211 18.39 -4.25 -2.87
CA PHE A 211 18.95 -4.22 -4.22
C PHE A 211 17.98 -3.64 -5.25
N LYS A 212 18.31 -2.45 -5.79
CA LYS A 212 17.49 -1.73 -6.78
C LYS A 212 16.97 -2.61 -7.93
N LYS A 213 17.81 -3.50 -8.46
CA LYS A 213 17.46 -4.40 -9.59
C LYS A 213 16.41 -5.46 -9.20
N GLN A 214 16.37 -5.85 -7.93
CA GLN A 214 15.51 -6.93 -7.43
C GLN A 214 14.20 -6.43 -6.81
N ARG A 215 14.06 -5.11 -6.55
CA ARG A 215 12.86 -4.54 -5.93
C ARG A 215 11.56 -4.90 -6.65
N LYS A 216 11.55 -4.93 -7.97
CA LYS A 216 10.35 -5.31 -8.73
C LYS A 216 9.95 -6.76 -8.47
N LEU A 217 10.93 -7.67 -8.39
CA LEU A 217 10.69 -9.07 -8.04
C LEU A 217 10.19 -9.17 -6.59
N ALA A 218 10.83 -8.46 -5.66
CA ALA A 218 10.41 -8.43 -4.25
C ALA A 218 8.97 -7.95 -4.08
N VAL A 219 8.55 -6.89 -4.77
CA VAL A 219 7.15 -6.40 -4.75
C VAL A 219 6.17 -7.50 -5.18
N TRP A 220 6.47 -8.25 -6.23
CA TRP A 220 5.62 -9.37 -6.67
C TRP A 220 5.60 -10.51 -5.66
N ILE A 221 6.74 -10.87 -5.09
CA ILE A 221 6.81 -11.88 -4.02
C ILE A 221 5.96 -11.43 -2.83
N ILE A 222 6.01 -10.16 -2.42
CA ILE A 222 5.17 -9.60 -1.34
C ILE A 222 3.68 -9.76 -1.65
N ILE A 223 3.24 -9.32 -2.84
CA ILE A 223 1.83 -9.39 -3.25
C ILE A 223 1.34 -10.84 -3.25
N ILE A 224 2.12 -11.76 -3.84
CA ILE A 224 1.76 -13.17 -3.93
C ILE A 224 1.75 -13.82 -2.55
N PHE A 225 2.81 -13.61 -1.75
CA PHE A 225 2.95 -14.20 -0.42
C PHE A 225 1.83 -13.77 0.52
N HIS A 226 1.57 -12.48 0.64
CA HIS A 226 0.50 -11.99 1.51
C HIS A 226 -0.90 -12.24 0.93
N GLY A 227 -1.04 -12.28 -0.40
CA GLY A 227 -2.30 -12.65 -1.05
C GLY A 227 -2.66 -14.12 -0.82
N MET A 228 -1.67 -15.03 -0.86
CA MET A 228 -1.83 -16.43 -0.48
C MET A 228 -2.20 -16.54 1.00
N LEU A 229 -1.49 -15.82 1.88
CA LEU A 229 -1.79 -15.82 3.31
C LEU A 229 -3.23 -15.37 3.59
N PHE A 230 -3.69 -14.27 2.97
CA PHE A 230 -5.06 -13.80 3.08
C PHE A 230 -6.06 -14.84 2.58
N THR A 231 -5.79 -15.46 1.41
CA THR A 231 -6.66 -16.48 0.81
C THR A 231 -6.79 -17.72 1.71
N ILE A 232 -5.69 -18.21 2.25
CA ILE A 232 -5.69 -19.42 3.09
C ILE A 232 -6.34 -19.14 4.44
N THR A 233 -6.06 -17.99 5.06
CA THR A 233 -6.49 -17.70 6.44
C THR A 233 -7.85 -17.00 6.54
N SER A 234 -8.35 -16.47 5.42
CA SER A 234 -9.51 -15.57 5.37
C SER A 234 -9.39 -14.39 6.35
N PHE A 235 -8.16 -13.89 6.58
CA PHE A 235 -7.88 -12.89 7.60
C PHE A 235 -6.93 -11.80 7.09
N ARG A 236 -7.32 -10.53 7.30
CA ARG A 236 -6.55 -9.35 6.87
C ARG A 236 -5.55 -8.82 7.91
N PHE A 237 -5.56 -9.38 9.13
CA PHE A 237 -4.75 -8.92 10.28
C PHE A 237 -4.97 -7.44 10.61
N GLY A 238 -6.23 -7.07 10.87
CA GLY A 238 -6.64 -5.67 10.94
C GLY A 238 -6.54 -5.04 9.56
N HIS A 239 -5.81 -3.92 9.47
CA HIS A 239 -5.55 -3.21 8.21
C HIS A 239 -4.13 -3.44 7.68
N PHE A 240 -3.45 -4.49 8.15
CA PHE A 240 -2.08 -4.81 7.76
C PHE A 240 -1.96 -5.03 6.25
N PHE A 241 -2.81 -5.89 5.67
CA PHE A 241 -2.76 -6.20 4.24
C PHE A 241 -2.93 -4.93 3.38
N ASP A 242 -3.91 -4.10 3.72
CA ASP A 242 -4.21 -2.87 2.99
C ASP A 242 -3.07 -1.84 3.12
N SER A 243 -2.54 -1.67 4.34
CA SER A 243 -1.40 -0.79 4.59
C SER A 243 -0.15 -1.22 3.84
N LEU A 244 0.08 -2.54 3.71
CA LEU A 244 1.19 -3.09 2.96
C LEU A 244 1.05 -2.80 1.46
N LEU A 245 -0.12 -3.06 0.87
CA LEU A 245 -0.37 -2.76 -0.54
C LEU A 245 -0.20 -1.27 -0.86
N ILE A 246 -0.69 -0.40 0.03
CA ILE A 246 -0.49 1.05 -0.09
C ILE A 246 1.00 1.39 0.01
N PHE A 247 1.75 0.80 0.96
CA PHE A 247 3.19 1.02 1.10
C PHE A 247 3.94 0.69 -0.19
N LEU A 248 3.56 -0.40 -0.90
CA LEU A 248 4.20 -0.81 -2.15
C LEU A 248 4.13 0.24 -3.26
N LEU A 249 3.25 1.24 -3.17
CA LEU A 249 3.25 2.39 -4.08
C LEU A 249 4.58 3.15 -4.07
N ALA A 250 5.32 3.17 -2.95
CA ALA A 250 6.64 3.78 -2.86
C ALA A 250 7.65 3.17 -3.85
N PHE A 251 7.43 1.91 -4.26
CA PHE A 251 8.30 1.17 -5.19
C PHE A 251 7.93 1.36 -6.67
N ILE A 252 6.80 2.01 -6.96
CA ILE A 252 6.43 2.35 -8.34
C ILE A 252 7.40 3.40 -8.87
N THR A 253 8.08 3.10 -9.98
CA THR A 253 8.84 4.10 -10.73
C THR A 253 7.87 5.02 -11.47
N TRP A 254 7.55 6.15 -10.83
CA TRP A 254 6.72 7.19 -11.44
C TRP A 254 7.47 7.80 -12.64
N PRO A 255 6.83 7.92 -13.82
CA PRO A 255 7.49 8.46 -15.00
C PRO A 255 7.68 9.96 -14.85
N LYS A 256 8.79 10.45 -15.42
CA LYS A 256 9.09 11.89 -15.46
C LYS A 256 8.45 12.50 -16.70
N GLY A 257 7.90 13.71 -16.54
CA GLY A 257 7.28 14.45 -17.64
C GLY A 257 5.96 13.85 -18.12
N ASN A 258 5.49 14.38 -19.24
CA ASN A 258 4.23 13.97 -19.86
C ASN A 258 4.43 12.70 -20.67
N LEU A 259 3.37 11.90 -20.76
CA LEU A 259 3.32 10.66 -21.51
C LEU A 259 2.47 10.86 -22.75
N ASN A 260 3.00 10.51 -23.92
CA ASN A 260 2.25 10.61 -25.17
C ASN A 260 1.50 9.30 -25.41
N ILE A 261 0.20 9.41 -25.69
CA ILE A 261 -0.68 8.27 -25.93
C ILE A 261 -1.28 8.38 -27.31
N SER A 262 -0.87 7.47 -28.20
CA SER A 262 -1.55 7.27 -29.48
C SER A 262 -2.67 6.25 -29.32
N TYR A 263 -3.88 6.56 -29.81
CA TYR A 263 -5.03 5.67 -29.65
C TYR A 263 -5.92 5.60 -30.88
N ASN A 264 -6.56 4.44 -31.07
CA ASN A 264 -7.60 4.27 -32.07
C ASN A 264 -8.94 4.78 -31.50
N PRO A 265 -9.52 5.86 -32.04
CA PRO A 265 -10.74 6.46 -31.51
C PRO A 265 -11.98 5.56 -31.69
N GLN A 266 -12.00 4.66 -32.67
CA GLN A 266 -13.14 3.76 -32.87
C GLN A 266 -13.27 2.73 -31.75
N ILE A 267 -12.16 2.36 -31.10
CA ILE A 267 -12.13 1.30 -30.10
C ILE A 267 -12.16 1.86 -28.67
N ILE A 268 -11.32 2.85 -28.35
CA ILE A 268 -11.06 3.26 -26.96
C ILE A 268 -11.43 4.70 -26.60
N ASN A 269 -12.32 5.36 -27.37
CA ASN A 269 -12.70 6.74 -27.08
C ASN A 269 -13.37 6.94 -25.71
N ARG A 270 -14.25 6.02 -25.28
CA ARG A 270 -14.87 6.09 -23.93
C ARG A 270 -13.83 5.96 -22.82
N PHE A 271 -12.87 5.04 -23.00
CA PHE A 271 -11.76 4.87 -22.06
C PHE A 271 -10.89 6.13 -22.00
N LYS A 272 -10.55 6.73 -23.16
CA LYS A 272 -9.83 8.00 -23.22
C LYS A 272 -10.58 9.10 -22.47
N GLN A 273 -11.89 9.24 -22.64
CA GLN A 273 -12.70 10.23 -21.93
C GLN A 273 -12.64 10.01 -20.41
N LEU A 274 -12.79 8.76 -19.95
CA LEU A 274 -12.70 8.42 -18.54
C LEU A 274 -11.31 8.74 -17.96
N ILE A 275 -10.23 8.27 -18.59
CA ILE A 275 -8.87 8.54 -18.10
C ILE A 275 -8.54 10.03 -18.15
N SER A 276 -8.95 10.74 -19.20
CA SER A 276 -8.73 12.20 -19.29
C SER A 276 -9.47 12.94 -18.17
N PHE A 277 -10.65 12.47 -17.77
CA PHE A 277 -11.39 13.02 -16.63
C PHE A 277 -10.69 12.75 -15.30
N LEU A 278 -10.01 11.62 -15.16
CA LEU A 278 -9.26 11.23 -13.96
C LEU A 278 -7.82 11.77 -13.91
N ASP A 279 -7.33 12.38 -14.99
CA ASP A 279 -5.97 12.91 -15.13
C ASP A 279 -5.85 14.36 -14.65
N PHE A 280 -5.99 14.57 -13.35
CA PHE A 280 -5.91 15.89 -12.72
C PHE A 280 -4.53 16.56 -12.85
N ASP A 281 -3.46 15.78 -13.05
CA ASP A 281 -2.11 16.27 -13.27
C ASP A 281 -1.81 16.57 -14.75
N ARG A 282 -2.76 16.30 -15.67
CA ARG A 282 -2.60 16.44 -17.13
C ARG A 282 -1.35 15.74 -17.66
N LYS A 283 -1.10 14.54 -17.15
CA LYS A 283 0.07 13.74 -17.46
C LYS A 283 0.01 13.13 -18.85
N PHE A 284 -1.19 12.90 -19.37
CA PHE A 284 -1.40 12.16 -20.62
C PHE A 284 -1.73 13.09 -21.79
N ASN A 285 -0.85 13.11 -22.79
CA ASN A 285 -1.07 13.79 -24.06
C ASN A 285 -1.67 12.81 -25.07
N TRP A 286 -2.96 12.94 -25.38
CA TRP A 286 -3.66 12.02 -26.26
C TRP A 286 -3.63 12.47 -27.73
N THR A 287 -3.20 11.59 -28.62
CA THR A 287 -3.21 11.79 -30.07
C THR A 287 -3.97 10.64 -30.76
N SER A 288 -4.91 10.97 -31.64
CA SER A 288 -5.61 9.96 -32.44
C SER A 288 -4.66 9.35 -33.47
N SER A 289 -4.72 8.04 -33.66
CA SER A 289 -3.95 7.32 -34.67
C SER A 289 -4.77 6.15 -35.22
N GLU A 290 -4.71 5.94 -36.54
CA GLU A 290 -5.44 4.88 -37.24
C GLU A 290 -4.55 3.69 -37.62
N HIS A 291 -3.43 3.47 -36.90
CA HIS A 291 -2.55 2.33 -37.21
C HIS A 291 -3.28 0.99 -37.07
N GLN A 292 -3.25 0.20 -38.15
CA GLN A 292 -3.79 -1.16 -38.16
C GLN A 292 -3.02 -2.05 -37.16
N GLY A 293 -3.75 -2.74 -36.27
CA GLY A 293 -3.19 -3.69 -35.31
C GLY A 293 -2.74 -3.11 -33.95
N GLN A 294 -2.73 -1.79 -33.78
CA GLN A 294 -2.42 -1.14 -32.49
C GLN A 294 -3.58 -0.25 -32.06
N TRP A 295 -4.33 -0.66 -31.04
CA TRP A 295 -5.45 0.13 -30.54
C TRP A 295 -5.03 1.17 -29.51
N LEU A 296 -3.86 0.98 -28.87
CA LEU A 296 -3.30 1.89 -27.88
C LEU A 296 -1.77 1.81 -27.88
N GLN A 297 -1.10 2.95 -27.77
CA GLN A 297 0.35 3.03 -27.67
C GLN A 297 0.72 4.12 -26.67
N LEU A 298 1.60 3.80 -25.73
CA LEU A 298 2.15 4.72 -24.74
C LEU A 298 3.62 4.93 -25.06
N SER A 299 4.02 6.16 -25.36
CA SER A 299 5.42 6.53 -25.59
C SER A 299 5.91 7.50 -24.50
N SER A 300 7.16 7.28 -24.10
CA SER A 300 7.93 8.09 -23.16
C SER A 300 9.38 8.09 -23.63
N ASP A 301 10.20 9.01 -23.12
CA ASP A 301 11.60 9.17 -23.53
C ASP A 301 12.41 7.86 -23.52
N SER A 302 12.08 6.93 -22.61
CA SER A 302 12.83 5.68 -22.43
C SER A 302 12.16 4.43 -23.01
N LYS A 303 10.87 4.47 -23.32
CA LYS A 303 10.11 3.26 -23.68
C LYS A 303 8.86 3.57 -24.48
N THR A 304 8.55 2.64 -25.37
CA THR A 304 7.28 2.57 -26.12
C THR A 304 6.60 1.25 -25.79
N LEU A 305 5.33 1.33 -25.38
CA LEU A 305 4.50 0.18 -25.03
C LEU A 305 3.24 0.22 -25.89
N SER A 306 2.68 -0.95 -26.21
CA SER A 306 1.46 -1.07 -27.02
C SER A 306 0.39 -1.92 -26.33
N ASN A 307 -0.86 -1.71 -26.72
CA ASN A 307 -2.06 -2.46 -26.35
C ASN A 307 -2.17 -2.68 -24.83
N ASP A 308 -2.26 -3.93 -24.38
CA ASP A 308 -2.43 -4.27 -22.96
C ASP A 308 -1.30 -3.74 -22.08
N ALA A 309 -0.07 -3.74 -22.58
CA ALA A 309 1.05 -3.19 -21.83
C ALA A 309 0.87 -1.68 -21.63
N ALA A 310 0.46 -0.95 -22.68
CA ALA A 310 0.16 0.48 -22.55
C ALA A 310 -0.99 0.72 -21.55
N LEU A 311 -2.07 -0.05 -21.62
CA LEU A 311 -3.22 0.05 -20.70
C LEU A 311 -2.82 -0.13 -19.23
N LYS A 312 -2.07 -1.20 -18.92
CA LYS A 312 -1.57 -1.46 -17.56
C LYS A 312 -0.77 -0.28 -17.03
N TYR A 313 0.12 0.28 -17.84
CA TYR A 313 0.93 1.42 -17.41
C TYR A 313 0.13 2.71 -17.27
N ILE A 314 -0.88 2.96 -18.11
CA ILE A 314 -1.79 4.10 -17.95
C ILE A 314 -2.55 4.01 -16.62
N LEU A 315 -3.13 2.85 -16.31
CA LEU A 315 -3.81 2.63 -15.02
C LEU A 315 -2.86 2.80 -13.83
N LEU A 316 -1.66 2.21 -13.91
CA LEU A 316 -0.63 2.32 -12.86
C LEU A 316 -0.16 3.77 -12.62
N TYR A 317 -0.20 4.60 -13.66
CA TYR A 317 0.24 6.00 -13.59
C TYR A 317 -0.91 6.99 -13.41
N THR A 318 -2.13 6.51 -13.17
CA THR A 318 -3.30 7.33 -12.84
C THR A 318 -3.53 7.26 -11.32
N PRO A 319 -3.16 8.27 -10.51
CA PRO A 319 -3.29 8.20 -9.05
C PRO A 319 -4.72 7.88 -8.57
N VAL A 320 -5.72 8.45 -9.25
CA VAL A 320 -7.13 8.27 -8.92
C VAL A 320 -7.59 6.82 -9.10
N PHE A 321 -6.91 6.03 -9.93
CA PHE A 321 -7.16 4.59 -10.01
C PHE A 321 -7.06 3.92 -8.64
N PHE A 322 -5.99 4.19 -7.89
CA PHE A 322 -5.78 3.61 -6.56
C PHE A 322 -6.77 4.11 -5.52
N LEU A 323 -7.18 5.39 -5.61
CA LEU A 323 -8.26 5.93 -4.77
C LEU A 323 -9.58 5.20 -5.03
N LEU A 324 -9.91 4.95 -6.30
CA LEU A 324 -11.12 4.20 -6.67
C LEU A 324 -11.06 2.76 -6.15
N LEU A 325 -9.90 2.09 -6.22
CA LEU A 325 -9.73 0.75 -5.65
C LEU A 325 -9.95 0.76 -4.13
N PHE A 326 -9.40 1.74 -3.42
CA PHE A 326 -9.56 1.90 -1.98
C PHE A 326 -11.03 2.14 -1.59
N ILE A 327 -11.71 3.02 -2.31
CA ILE A 327 -13.13 3.32 -2.10
C ILE A 327 -13.98 2.08 -2.41
N LEU A 328 -13.69 1.36 -3.49
CA LEU A 328 -14.41 0.14 -3.86
C LEU A 328 -14.28 -0.93 -2.77
N ASP A 329 -13.06 -1.19 -2.26
CA ASP A 329 -12.85 -2.14 -1.16
C ASP A 329 -13.63 -1.72 0.09
N SER A 330 -13.60 -0.43 0.43
CA SER A 330 -14.35 0.12 1.58
C SER A 330 -15.86 -0.04 1.42
N ILE A 331 -16.41 0.25 0.23
CA ILE A 331 -17.83 0.10 -0.08
C ILE A 331 -18.23 -1.38 -0.03
N LEU A 332 -17.43 -2.28 -0.60
CA LEU A 332 -17.68 -3.72 -0.55
C LEU A 332 -17.71 -4.22 0.89
N TYR A 333 -16.76 -3.78 1.72
CA TYR A 333 -16.73 -4.12 3.14
C TYR A 333 -17.99 -3.66 3.87
N LEU A 334 -18.43 -2.42 3.65
CA LEU A 334 -19.63 -1.87 4.27
C LEU A 334 -20.91 -2.58 3.79
N ALA A 335 -21.06 -2.76 2.48
CA ALA A 335 -22.26 -3.36 1.87
C ALA A 335 -22.41 -4.84 2.24
N LEU A 336 -21.29 -5.56 2.39
CA LEU A 336 -21.27 -7.00 2.65
C LEU A 336 -20.80 -7.35 4.07
N TYR A 337 -20.85 -6.40 5.00
CA TYR A 337 -20.41 -6.59 6.39
C TYR A 337 -21.06 -7.82 7.06
N ASN A 338 -22.37 -8.00 6.80
CA ASN A 338 -23.15 -9.13 7.31
C ASN A 338 -23.01 -10.40 6.44
N TYR A 339 -22.40 -10.31 5.25
CA TYR A 339 -22.23 -11.41 4.30
C TYR A 339 -20.76 -11.79 4.15
N ARG A 340 -20.12 -12.15 5.27
CA ARG A 340 -18.65 -12.35 5.36
C ARG A 340 -18.09 -13.33 4.32
N THR A 341 -18.78 -14.42 4.03
CA THR A 341 -18.33 -15.41 3.02
C THR A 341 -18.33 -14.82 1.61
N VAL A 342 -19.40 -14.10 1.23
CA VAL A 342 -19.50 -13.44 -0.07
C VAL A 342 -18.44 -12.35 -0.20
N LEU A 343 -18.29 -11.53 0.85
CA LEU A 343 -17.24 -10.51 0.94
C LEU A 343 -15.85 -11.12 0.74
N PHE A 344 -15.56 -12.24 1.41
CA PHE A 344 -14.29 -12.95 1.27
C PHE A 344 -14.06 -13.43 -0.16
N VAL A 345 -15.04 -14.12 -0.77
CA VAL A 345 -14.91 -14.64 -2.14
C VAL A 345 -14.68 -13.50 -3.14
N LEU A 346 -15.47 -12.42 -3.05
CA LEU A 346 -15.29 -11.26 -3.93
C LEU A 346 -13.92 -10.60 -3.76
N ASN A 347 -13.44 -10.47 -2.52
CA ASN A 347 -12.12 -9.92 -2.24
C ASN A 347 -11.00 -10.80 -2.80
N VAL A 348 -11.10 -12.13 -2.69
CA VAL A 348 -10.11 -13.07 -3.25
C VAL A 348 -10.12 -12.98 -4.78
N LEU A 349 -11.30 -13.01 -5.41
CA LEU A 349 -11.43 -12.88 -6.87
C LEU A 349 -10.88 -11.55 -7.37
N PHE A 350 -11.22 -10.46 -6.68
CA PHE A 350 -10.72 -9.13 -7.01
C PHE A 350 -9.19 -9.04 -6.87
N LEU A 351 -8.64 -9.49 -5.73
CA LEU A 351 -7.20 -9.49 -5.48
C LEU A 351 -6.43 -10.28 -6.54
N TRP A 352 -6.81 -11.53 -6.80
CA TRP A 352 -6.10 -12.37 -7.76
C TRP A 352 -6.34 -11.93 -9.19
N GLY A 353 -7.54 -11.44 -9.53
CA GLY A 353 -7.81 -10.84 -10.83
C GLY A 353 -6.90 -9.64 -11.10
N MET A 354 -6.70 -8.77 -10.11
CA MET A 354 -5.80 -7.63 -10.19
C MET A 354 -4.33 -8.05 -10.28
N ALA A 355 -3.90 -9.01 -9.46
CA ALA A 355 -2.55 -9.55 -9.50
C ALA A 355 -2.22 -10.17 -10.88
N LEU A 356 -3.11 -10.98 -11.43
CA LEU A 356 -2.96 -11.62 -12.74
C LEU A 356 -2.99 -10.58 -13.88
N PHE A 357 -3.87 -9.58 -13.80
CA PHE A 357 -3.93 -8.51 -14.79
C PHE A 357 -2.62 -7.72 -14.83
N PHE A 358 -2.06 -7.32 -13.68
CA PHE A 358 -0.82 -6.54 -13.65
C PHE A 358 0.46 -7.36 -13.80
N LEU A 359 0.37 -8.69 -13.76
CA LEU A 359 1.52 -9.58 -13.89
C LEU A 359 2.33 -9.25 -15.16
N PRO A 360 3.67 -9.19 -15.11
CA PRO A 360 4.52 -8.81 -16.23
C PRO A 360 4.67 -9.95 -17.27
N ILE A 361 3.58 -10.67 -17.57
CA ILE A 361 3.52 -11.69 -18.60
C ILE A 361 3.06 -11.04 -19.92
N PRO A 362 3.77 -11.28 -21.04
CA PRO A 362 3.35 -10.83 -22.36
C PRO A 362 2.22 -11.73 -22.89
N TRP A 363 1.02 -11.61 -22.32
CA TRP A 363 -0.15 -12.45 -22.66
C TRP A 363 -0.45 -12.51 -24.17
N SER A 364 -0.21 -11.41 -24.89
CA SER A 364 -0.39 -11.33 -26.34
C SER A 364 0.47 -12.32 -27.13
N LYS A 365 1.65 -12.73 -26.62
CA LYS A 365 2.49 -13.76 -27.26
C LYS A 365 1.90 -15.16 -27.14
N TYR A 366 1.07 -15.41 -26.13
CA TYR A 366 0.53 -16.74 -25.85
C TYR A 366 -0.89 -16.94 -26.38
N PHE A 367 -1.70 -15.87 -26.41
CA PHE A 367 -3.10 -15.91 -26.84
C PHE A 367 -3.35 -15.27 -28.21
N GLY A 368 -2.34 -14.64 -28.82
CA GLY A 368 -2.44 -14.12 -30.17
C GLY A 368 -2.49 -15.26 -31.18
N LYS A 369 -3.70 -15.66 -31.62
CA LYS A 369 -3.85 -16.26 -32.95
C LYS A 369 -3.31 -15.24 -33.96
N LYS A 370 -2.42 -15.68 -34.84
CA LYS A 370 -2.14 -14.97 -36.10
C LYS A 370 -3.48 -14.87 -36.83
N HIS A 371 -4.14 -13.73 -36.74
CA HIS A 371 -5.28 -13.40 -37.60
C HIS A 371 -4.75 -12.69 -38.84
#